data_AF-A0A3B9TSE9-F1
#
_entry.id   AF-A0A3B9TSE9-F1
#
_cell.length_a   1.000
_cell.length_b   1.000
_cell.length_c   1.000
_cell.angle_alpha   90.00
_cell.angle_beta   90.00
_cell.angle_gamma   90.00
#
_symmetry.space_group_name_H-M   'P 1'
#
loop_
_entity.id
_entity.type
_entity.pdbx_description
1 polymer ?
#
loop_
_entity_poly.entity_id
_entity_poly.type
_entity_poly.pdbx_seq_one_letter_code
_entity_poly.pdbx_strand_id
1 'polypeptide(L)'
;MNRGKLLAVTFVLLALLWGVLIYRDMGMDEGGHKEYGTPEVVLRGIDLEREVSGDVWLLHSERAERYESLNRLESIDVVLTTKDGKIWLMEAPEGTVT
;
A
#
# COMPACT_ATOMS: atom_id res chain seq x y z
N MET A 1 15.58 23.92 37.46
CA MET A 1 15.31 22.64 36.75
C MET A 1 16.64 22.07 36.28
N ASN A 2 16.97 20.83 36.66
CA ASN A 2 18.30 20.26 36.41
C ASN A 2 18.46 19.93 34.92
N ARG A 3 19.42 20.54 34.22
CA ARG A 3 19.61 20.44 32.76
C ARG A 3 19.74 18.98 32.28
N GLY A 4 20.36 18.12 33.07
CA GLY A 4 20.46 16.68 32.76
C GLY A 4 19.11 15.96 32.77
N LYS A 5 18.20 16.34 33.68
CA LYS A 5 16.83 15.79 33.71
C LYS A 5 16.01 16.27 32.52
N LEU A 6 16.21 17.52 32.08
CA LEU A 6 15.54 18.06 30.90
C LEU A 6 15.94 17.30 29.64
N LEU A 7 17.25 17.09 29.43
CA LEU A 7 17.78 16.36 28.29
C LEU A 7 17.30 14.90 28.25
N ALA A 8 17.28 14.23 29.41
CA ALA A 8 16.76 12.87 29.51
C ALA A 8 15.28 12.80 29.12
N VAL A 9 14.46 13.73 29.59
CA VAL A 9 13.04 13.80 29.23
C VAL A 9 12.86 14.06 27.73
N THR A 10 13.62 14.99 27.15
CA THR A 10 13.56 15.26 25.70
C THR A 10 13.93 14.04 24.87
N PHE A 11 14.96 13.29 25.29
CA PHE A 11 15.38 12.09 24.57
C PHE A 11 14.31 10.98 24.61
N VAL A 12 13.66 10.78 25.75
CA VAL A 12 12.55 9.82 25.89
C VAL A 12 11.36 10.21 25.01
N LEU A 13 11.00 11.50 24.98
CA LEU A 13 9.92 11.98 24.11
C LEU A 13 10.23 11.80 22.63
N LEU A 14 11.46 12.05 22.20
CA LEU A 14 11.89 11.79 20.84
C LEU A 14 11.82 10.30 20.51
N ALA A 15 12.30 9.42 21.39
CA ALA A 15 12.25 7.98 21.19
C ALA A 15 10.80 7.47 21.04
N LEU A 16 9.87 7.97 21.86
CA LEU A 16 8.45 7.65 21.75
C LEU A 16 7.84 8.15 20.43
N LEU A 17 8.17 9.38 20.02
CA LEU A 17 7.71 9.95 18.75
C LEU A 17 8.17 9.09 17.57
N TRP A 18 9.46 8.74 17.54
CA TRP A 18 10.02 7.87 16.50
C TRP A 18 9.38 6.48 16.51
N GLY A 19 9.14 5.90 17.69
CA GLY A 19 8.43 4.62 17.82
C GLY A 19 7.03 4.65 17.22
N VAL A 20 6.26 5.73 17.45
CA VAL A 20 4.93 5.91 16.85
C VAL A 20 4.99 6.08 15.33
N LEU A 21 5.97 6.83 14.83
CA LEU A 21 6.13 7.02 13.39
C LEU A 21 6.50 5.71 12.69
N ILE A 22 7.42 4.93 13.26
CA ILE A 22 7.81 3.62 12.74
C ILE A 22 6.64 2.63 12.82
N TYR A 23 5.89 2.60 13.93
CA TYR A 23 4.71 1.76 14.06
C TYR A 23 3.66 2.04 12.98
N ARG A 24 3.41 3.32 12.69
CA ARG A 24 2.49 3.75 11.63
C ARG A 24 3.03 3.42 10.24
N ASP A 25 4.32 3.62 10.02
CA ASP A 25 4.99 3.33 8.74
C ASP A 25 4.99 1.83 8.42
N MET A 26 5.16 0.98 9.44
CA MET A 26 5.07 -0.47 9.32
C MET A 26 3.64 -0.98 9.08
N GLY A 27 2.63 -0.10 8.97
CA GLY A 27 1.25 -0.50 8.72
C GLY A 27 0.62 -1.29 9.87
N MET A 28 1.20 -1.24 11.08
CA MET A 28 0.62 -1.88 12.28
C MET A 28 -0.59 -1.11 12.82
N ASP A 29 -0.90 0.05 12.25
CA ASP A 29 -2.20 0.67 12.40
C ASP A 29 -3.21 -0.16 11.60
N GLU A 30 -3.71 -1.24 12.20
CA GLU A 30 -4.76 -2.14 11.68
C GLU A 30 -6.11 -1.42 11.41
N GLY A 31 -6.12 -0.09 11.33
CA GLY A 31 -7.28 0.76 11.02
C GLY A 31 -7.75 0.70 9.56
N GLY A 32 -7.40 -0.36 8.83
CA GLY A 32 -7.62 -0.48 7.39
C GLY A 32 -8.64 -1.53 6.95
N HIS A 33 -9.18 -2.35 7.85
CA HIS A 33 -10.37 -3.14 7.51
C HIS A 33 -11.59 -2.22 7.51
N LYS A 34 -11.70 -1.38 6.48
CA LYS A 34 -13.00 -0.87 6.05
C LYS A 34 -13.88 -2.10 5.90
N GLU A 35 -14.95 -2.19 6.68
CA GLU A 35 -15.99 -3.18 6.49
C GLU A 35 -16.64 -2.91 5.13
N TYR A 36 -16.01 -3.44 4.09
CA TYR A 36 -16.67 -3.61 2.82
C TYR A 36 -17.73 -4.70 3.05
N GLY A 37 -18.94 -4.48 2.51
CA GLY A 37 -20.01 -5.47 2.60
C GLY A 37 -19.64 -6.78 1.88
N THR A 38 -20.62 -7.61 1.53
CA THR A 38 -20.31 -8.80 0.73
C THR A 38 -19.88 -8.37 -0.68
N PRO A 39 -18.70 -8.79 -1.18
CA PRO A 39 -18.29 -8.49 -2.55
C PRO A 39 -19.24 -9.13 -3.55
N GLU A 40 -19.54 -8.43 -4.64
CA GLU A 40 -20.36 -8.93 -5.73
C GLU A 40 -19.60 -9.99 -6.53
N VAL A 41 -18.29 -9.79 -6.71
CA VAL A 41 -17.39 -10.67 -7.44
C VAL A 41 -16.08 -10.81 -6.70
N VAL A 42 -15.56 -12.03 -6.64
CA VAL A 42 -14.23 -12.35 -6.12
C VAL A 42 -13.46 -13.12 -7.18
N LEU A 43 -12.33 -12.58 -7.62
CA LEU A 43 -11.38 -13.20 -8.53
C LEU A 43 -10.10 -13.53 -7.78
N ARG A 44 -9.40 -14.58 -8.20
CA ARG A 44 -8.13 -15.01 -7.61
C ARG A 44 -7.11 -15.25 -8.72
N GLY A 45 -5.86 -14.86 -8.47
CA GLY A 45 -4.76 -14.98 -9.42
C GLY A 45 -5.08 -14.25 -10.73
N ILE A 46 -5.29 -12.93 -10.64
CA ILE A 46 -5.57 -12.11 -11.81
C ILE A 46 -4.29 -11.57 -12.42
N ASP A 47 -4.22 -11.66 -13.74
CA ASP A 47 -3.20 -11.02 -14.56
C ASP A 47 -3.91 -10.09 -15.55
N LEU A 48 -3.53 -8.81 -15.54
CA LEU A 48 -4.04 -7.80 -16.45
C LEU A 48 -2.88 -7.18 -17.22
N GLU A 49 -2.92 -7.32 -18.54
CA GLU A 49 -2.02 -6.61 -19.44
C GLU A 49 -2.77 -5.50 -20.16
N ARG A 50 -2.18 -4.30 -20.19
CA ARG A 50 -2.76 -3.16 -20.90
C ARG A 50 -1.68 -2.32 -21.57
N GLU A 51 -1.88 -2.08 -22.86
CA GLU A 51 -1.10 -1.10 -23.60
C GLU A 51 -1.79 0.28 -23.57
N VAL A 52 -1.05 1.32 -23.20
CA VAL A 52 -1.50 2.71 -23.18
C VAL A 52 -0.44 3.60 -23.81
N SER A 53 -0.73 4.14 -25.00
CA SER A 53 0.16 5.09 -25.69
C SER A 53 1.59 4.58 -25.93
N GLY A 54 1.74 3.27 -26.13
CA GLY A 54 3.01 2.58 -26.32
C GLY A 54 3.71 2.16 -25.03
N ASP A 55 3.16 2.50 -23.86
CA ASP A 55 3.59 1.97 -22.57
C ASP A 55 2.79 0.70 -22.26
N VAL A 56 3.45 -0.34 -21.76
CA VAL A 56 2.83 -1.63 -21.39
C VAL A 56 2.76 -1.72 -19.88
N TRP A 57 1.55 -1.95 -19.36
CA TRP A 57 1.26 -2.17 -17.95
C TRP A 57 0.87 -3.63 -17.73
N LEU A 58 1.60 -4.31 -16.86
CA LEU A 58 1.25 -5.64 -16.36
C LEU A 58 0.90 -5.49 -14.88
N LEU A 59 -0.29 -5.94 -14.50
CA LEU A 59 -0.74 -6.00 -13.12
C LEU A 59 -1.03 -7.45 -12.76
N HIS A 60 -0.37 -7.94 -11.72
CA HIS A 60 -0.68 -9.18 -11.06
C HIS A 60 -1.34 -8.89 -9.71
N SER A 61 -2.33 -9.68 -9.33
CA SER A 61 -2.87 -9.67 -7.97
C SER A 61 -3.41 -11.04 -7.58
N GLU A 62 -3.08 -11.48 -6.37
CA GLU A 62 -3.56 -12.77 -5.86
C GLU A 62 -5.07 -12.79 -5.64
N ARG A 63 -5.67 -11.63 -5.33
CA ARG A 63 -7.11 -11.50 -5.09
C ARG A 63 -7.63 -10.13 -5.49
N ALA A 64 -8.73 -10.15 -6.26
CA ALA A 64 -9.48 -8.94 -6.61
C ALA A 64 -10.94 -9.09 -6.18
N GLU A 65 -11.45 -8.11 -5.45
CA GLU A 65 -12.82 -8.06 -4.95
C GLU A 65 -13.53 -6.84 -5.53
N ARG A 66 -14.67 -7.05 -6.17
CA ARG A 66 -15.50 -5.97 -6.68
C ARG A 66 -16.68 -5.70 -5.76
N TYR A 67 -16.81 -4.44 -5.39
CA TYR A 67 -17.94 -3.81 -4.74
C TYR A 67 -18.53 -2.78 -5.70
N GLU A 68 -19.79 -2.40 -5.52
CA GLU A 68 -20.58 -1.50 -6.41
C GLU A 68 -19.74 -0.58 -7.32
N SER A 69 -18.93 0.31 -6.73
CA SER A 69 -18.08 1.29 -7.43
C SER A 69 -16.58 1.16 -7.12
N LEU A 70 -16.15 0.10 -6.45
CA LEU A 70 -14.78 -0.04 -5.96
C LEU A 70 -14.26 -1.45 -6.20
N ASN A 71 -13.05 -1.55 -6.73
CA ASN A 71 -12.31 -2.81 -6.78
C ASN A 71 -11.18 -2.75 -5.75
N ARG A 72 -11.13 -3.74 -4.86
CA ARG A 72 -10.03 -3.95 -3.93
C ARG A 72 -9.13 -5.05 -4.46
N LEU A 73 -7.82 -4.85 -4.32
CA LEU A 73 -6.79 -5.75 -4.78
C LEU A 73 -5.86 -6.07 -3.60
N GLU A 74 -5.41 -7.31 -3.51
CA GLU A 74 -4.43 -7.79 -2.51
C GLU A 74 -3.21 -8.39 -3.21
N SER A 75 -2.03 -8.28 -2.59
CA SER A 75 -0.74 -8.76 -3.11
C SER A 75 -0.50 -8.29 -4.55
N ILE A 76 -0.33 -6.98 -4.73
CA ILE A 76 -0.31 -6.33 -6.05
C ILE A 76 1.12 -6.15 -6.52
N ASP A 77 1.40 -6.67 -7.72
CA ASP A 77 2.64 -6.39 -8.45
C ASP A 77 2.29 -5.67 -9.76
N VAL A 78 2.90 -4.51 -10.00
CA VAL A 78 2.74 -3.77 -11.25
C VAL A 78 4.09 -3.57 -11.93
N VAL A 79 4.17 -4.01 -13.17
CA VAL A 79 5.30 -3.77 -14.07
C VAL A 79 4.85 -2.80 -15.15
N LEU A 80 5.52 -1.64 -15.23
CA LEU A 80 5.36 -0.70 -16.33
C LEU A 80 6.61 -0.74 -17.20
N THR A 81 6.44 -1.07 -18.47
CA THR A 81 7.47 -0.88 -19.51
C THR A 81 7.07 0.30 -20.37
N THR A 82 7.78 1.41 -20.24
CA THR A 82 7.52 2.60 -21.05
C THR A 82 8.00 2.39 -22.49
N LYS A 83 7.46 3.16 -23.43
CA LYS A 83 7.86 3.11 -24.85
C LYS A 83 9.34 3.41 -25.11
N ASP A 84 9.99 4.16 -24.20
CA ASP A 84 11.44 4.42 -24.24
C ASP A 84 12.27 3.31 -23.57
N GLY A 85 11.61 2.22 -23.15
CA GLY A 85 12.23 1.01 -22.62
C GLY A 85 12.56 1.05 -21.13
N LYS A 86 12.09 2.04 -20.37
CA LYS A 86 12.29 2.06 -18.91
C LYS A 86 11.30 1.13 -18.25
N ILE A 87 11.78 0.42 -17.22
CA ILE A 87 10.99 -0.52 -16.45
C ILE A 87 10.79 0.03 -15.05
N TRP A 88 9.54 0.09 -14.61
CA TRP A 88 9.16 0.42 -13.25
C TRP A 88 8.49 -0.78 -12.62
N LEU A 89 8.86 -1.06 -11.38
CA LEU A 89 8.31 -2.11 -10.55
C LEU A 89 7.65 -1.44 -9.35
N MET A 90 6.39 -1.76 -9.10
CA MET A 90 5.62 -1.23 -7.99
C MET A 90 4.92 -2.40 -7.30
N GLU A 91 5.20 -2.56 -6.02
CA GLU A 91 4.63 -3.63 -5.18
C GLU A 91 3.81 -2.98 -4.07
N ALA A 92 2.62 -3.51 -3.81
CA ALA A 92 1.77 -3.04 -2.73
C ALA A 92 1.02 -4.22 -2.08
N PRO A 93 0.93 -4.27 -0.74
CA PRO A 93 0.18 -5.32 -0.06
C PRO A 93 -1.33 -5.23 -0.35
N GLU A 94 -1.84 -4.02 -0.56
CA GLU A 94 -3.24 -3.77 -0.91
C GLU A 94 -3.39 -2.49 -1.74
N GLY A 95 -4.51 -2.38 -2.46
CA GLY A 95 -4.81 -1.23 -3.29
C GLY A 95 -6.28 -1.17 -3.70
N THR A 96 -6.72 0.02 -4.11
CA THR A 96 -8.08 0.25 -4.58
C THR A 96 -8.10 0.93 -5.95
N VAL A 97 -9.01 0.46 -6.81
CA VAL A 97 -9.25 1.03 -8.14
C VAL A 97 -10.72 1.44 -8.24
N THR A 98 -10.96 2.70 -8.58
CA THR A 98 -12.27 3.33 -8.80
C THR A 98 -12.48 3.67 -10.25
#